data_AF-A0A7J8RPY0-F1
#
_entry.id   AF-A0A7J8RPY0-F1
#
_cell.length_a   1.000
_cell.length_b   1.000
_cell.length_c   1.000
_cell.angle_alpha   90.00
_cell.angle_beta   90.00
_cell.angle_gamma   90.00
#
_symmetry.space_group_name_H-M   'P 1'
#
loop_
_entity.id
_entity.type
_entity.pdbx_description
1 polymer ?
#
loop_
_entity_poly.entity_id
_entity_poly.type
_entity_poly.pdbx_seq_one_letter_code
_entity_poly.pdbx_strand_id
1 'polypeptide(L)'
;MIRTTDDASSAWSWHQDKLFERALVMFYNDESSDRWEKIAAQVPGKSAADVRRHYEDLQHDVLEIESGRVELPSYEGELESASWVNESGRSQVWVGSKGKEREKESERRKGVPWTEEEH
;
A
#
# COMPACT_ATOMS: atom_id res chain seq x y z
N MET A 1 6.77 -31.18 -17.27
CA MET A 1 7.29 -31.00 -15.90
C MET A 1 6.38 -30.01 -15.21
N ILE A 2 5.56 -30.48 -14.27
CA ILE A 2 4.57 -29.64 -13.58
C ILE A 2 5.34 -28.85 -12.51
N ARG A 3 5.27 -27.51 -12.57
CA ARG A 3 5.89 -26.63 -11.57
C ARG A 3 5.17 -26.85 -10.24
N THR A 4 5.91 -27.31 -9.25
CA THR A 4 5.47 -27.49 -7.87
C THR A 4 5.05 -26.16 -7.27
N THR A 5 3.84 -26.10 -6.74
CA THR A 5 3.31 -25.03 -5.91
C THR A 5 4.01 -25.05 -4.54
N ASP A 6 5.19 -24.43 -4.45
CA ASP A 6 5.80 -24.07 -3.16
C ASP A 6 5.57 -22.56 -2.91
N ASP A 7 4.31 -22.15 -2.82
CA ASP A 7 3.94 -20.74 -2.62
C ASP A 7 3.16 -20.52 -1.30
N ALA A 8 2.88 -21.59 -0.56
CA ALA A 8 2.16 -21.52 0.72
C ALA A 8 3.09 -21.32 1.92
N SER A 9 4.37 -21.67 1.80
CA SER A 9 5.42 -21.57 2.83
C SER A 9 6.03 -20.16 2.93
N SER A 10 5.88 -19.35 1.88
CA SER A 10 6.59 -18.07 1.73
C SER A 10 5.71 -16.82 1.80
N ALA A 11 4.39 -16.96 1.84
CA ALA A 11 3.47 -15.83 1.90
C ALA A 11 3.78 -14.90 3.10
N TRP A 12 3.80 -13.60 2.85
CA TRP A 12 3.97 -12.58 3.88
C TRP A 12 2.62 -12.27 4.52
N SER A 13 2.52 -12.44 5.83
CA SER A 13 1.34 -11.97 6.55
C SER A 13 1.38 -10.45 6.67
N TRP A 14 0.21 -9.82 6.77
CA TRP A 14 0.10 -8.37 6.98
C TRP A 14 0.93 -7.87 8.18
N HIS A 15 0.96 -8.65 9.27
CA HIS A 15 1.75 -8.30 10.45
C HIS A 15 3.27 -8.36 10.19
N GLN A 16 3.75 -9.39 9.48
CA GLN A 16 5.15 -9.50 9.10
C GLN A 16 5.56 -8.38 8.15
N ASP A 17 4.70 -8.05 7.19
CA ASP A 17 4.93 -6.97 6.23
C ASP A 17 5.05 -5.61 6.94
N LYS A 18 4.17 -5.32 7.91
CA LYS A 18 4.29 -4.15 8.76
C LYS A 18 5.58 -4.08 9.58
N LEU A 19 6.03 -5.22 10.13
CA LEU A 19 7.31 -5.26 10.84
C LEU A 19 8.49 -5.03 9.91
N PHE A 20 8.41 -5.57 8.68
CA PHE A 20 9.41 -5.36 7.64
C PHE A 20 9.50 -3.90 7.20
N GLU A 21 8.37 -3.24 6.88
CA GLU A 21 8.33 -1.81 6.55
C GLU A 21 8.97 -0.96 7.65
N ARG A 22 8.61 -1.23 8.92
CA ARG A 22 9.19 -0.53 10.07
C ARG A 22 10.68 -0.76 10.18
N ALA A 23 11.14 -1.98 9.97
CA ALA A 23 12.55 -2.34 10.02
C ALA A 23 13.35 -1.68 8.90
N LEU A 24 12.80 -1.56 7.68
CA LEU A 24 13.43 -0.82 6.58
C LEU A 24 13.71 0.64 6.96
N VAL A 25 12.76 1.29 7.65
CA VAL A 25 12.93 2.66 8.16
C VAL A 25 13.97 2.72 9.26
N MET A 26 14.01 1.76 10.19
CA MET A 26 15.01 1.75 11.27
C MET A 26 16.43 1.57 10.76
N PHE A 27 16.62 0.78 9.70
CA PHE A 27 17.94 0.43 9.13
C PHE A 27 18.19 1.08 7.76
N TYR A 28 17.60 2.25 7.49
CA TYR A 28 17.68 2.89 6.16
C TYR A 28 19.10 3.33 5.78
N ASN A 29 19.93 3.70 6.76
CA ASN A 29 21.30 4.18 6.59
C ASN A 29 22.35 3.06 6.76
N ASP A 30 21.90 1.82 6.95
CA ASP A 30 22.77 0.70 7.20
C ASP A 30 23.18 0.05 5.87
N GLU A 31 24.35 0.45 5.37
CA GLU A 31 24.96 -0.08 4.14
C GLU A 31 25.76 -1.39 4.41
N SER A 32 25.65 -1.94 5.61
CA SER A 32 26.34 -3.18 5.96
C SER A 32 25.67 -4.39 5.31
N SER A 33 26.48 -5.41 4.99
CA SER A 33 25.98 -6.66 4.39
C SER A 33 25.03 -7.40 5.34
N ASP A 34 25.15 -7.15 6.65
CA ASP A 34 24.30 -7.68 7.73
C ASP A 34 22.99 -6.92 7.96
N ARG A 35 22.71 -5.84 7.20
CA ARG A 35 21.41 -5.13 7.24
C ARG A 35 20.24 -6.09 7.17
N TRP A 36 20.30 -7.07 6.27
CA TRP A 36 19.23 -8.05 6.08
C TRP A 36 19.04 -8.99 7.26
N GLU A 37 20.12 -9.32 7.97
CA GLU A 37 20.05 -10.10 9.21
C GLU A 37 19.42 -9.29 10.33
N LYS A 38 19.77 -8.00 10.45
CA LYS A 38 19.15 -7.07 11.40
C LYS A 38 17.66 -6.87 11.14
N ILE A 39 17.24 -6.76 9.88
CA ILE A 39 15.82 -6.67 9.50
C ILE A 39 15.11 -7.99 9.79
N ALA A 40 15.68 -9.14 9.43
CA ALA A 40 15.10 -10.45 9.71
C ALA A 40 14.90 -10.68 11.22
N ALA A 41 15.81 -10.19 12.06
CA ALA A 41 15.65 -10.24 13.51
C ALA A 41 14.41 -9.48 14.02
N GLN A 42 13.87 -8.54 13.25
CA GLN A 42 12.63 -7.81 13.58
C GLN A 42 11.36 -8.49 13.05
N VAL A 43 11.48 -9.49 12.17
CA VAL A 43 10.35 -10.13 11.49
C VAL A 43 10.30 -11.62 11.84
N PRO A 44 9.48 -12.03 12.83
CA PRO A 44 9.41 -13.43 13.26
C PRO A 44 9.05 -14.37 12.11
N GLY A 45 9.84 -15.44 11.98
CA GLY A 45 9.60 -16.50 11.00
C GLY A 45 10.04 -16.20 9.56
N LYS A 46 10.76 -15.10 9.32
CA LYS A 46 11.38 -14.81 8.01
C LYS A 46 12.90 -14.82 8.13
N SER A 47 13.57 -15.41 7.14
CA SER A 47 15.03 -15.41 7.06
C SER A 47 15.55 -14.14 6.37
N ALA A 48 16.84 -13.83 6.54
CA ALA A 48 17.47 -12.72 5.80
C ALA A 48 17.35 -12.89 4.27
N ALA A 49 17.32 -14.13 3.77
CA ALA A 49 17.08 -14.39 2.36
C ALA A 49 15.65 -14.07 1.92
N ASP A 50 14.65 -14.39 2.76
CA ASP A 50 13.25 -14.04 2.48
C ASP A 50 13.01 -12.54 2.52
N VAL A 51 13.64 -11.84 3.46
CA VAL A 51 13.60 -10.38 3.56
C VAL A 51 14.22 -9.73 2.33
N ARG A 52 15.39 -10.23 1.86
CA ARG A 52 16.02 -9.74 0.63
C ARG A 52 15.12 -9.91 -0.59
N ARG A 53 14.57 -11.11 -0.78
CA ARG A 53 13.66 -11.39 -1.90
C ARG A 53 12.44 -10.46 -1.86
N HIS A 54 11.82 -10.31 -0.69
CA HIS A 54 10.66 -9.42 -0.53
C HIS A 54 10.99 -7.95 -0.84
N TYR A 55 12.19 -7.50 -0.47
CA TYR A 55 12.66 -6.17 -0.83
C TYR A 55 12.90 -6.01 -2.34
N GLU A 56 13.48 -7.01 -3.00
CA GLU A 56 13.68 -7.00 -4.46
C GLU A 56 12.33 -6.95 -5.19
N ASP A 57 11.34 -7.72 -4.75
CA ASP A 57 9.98 -7.68 -5.28
C ASP A 57 9.35 -6.28 -5.10
N LEU A 58 9.48 -5.68 -3.90
CA LEU A 58 9.01 -4.33 -3.63
C LEU A 58 9.68 -3.27 -4.53
N GLN A 59 10.99 -3.37 -4.75
CA GLN A 59 11.72 -2.46 -5.65
C GLN A 59 11.25 -2.62 -7.09
N HIS A 60 11.04 -3.86 -7.54
CA HIS A 60 10.51 -4.13 -8.86
C HIS A 60 9.13 -3.49 -9.06
N ASP A 61 8.22 -3.65 -8.10
CA ASP A 61 6.88 -3.04 -8.17
C ASP A 61 6.92 -1.51 -8.23
N VAL A 62 7.81 -0.88 -7.44
CA VAL A 62 8.03 0.58 -7.49
C VAL A 62 8.52 0.99 -8.88
N LEU A 63 9.51 0.29 -9.44
CA LEU A 63 10.04 0.57 -10.77
C LEU A 63 8.97 0.44 -11.86
N GLU A 64 8.10 -0.57 -11.77
CA GLU A 64 7.01 -0.74 -12.73
C GLU A 64 6.01 0.41 -12.66
N ILE A 65 5.68 0.92 -11.46
CA ILE A 65 4.83 2.11 -11.29
C ILE A 65 5.53 3.36 -11.85
N GLU A 66 6.79 3.59 -11.49
CA GLU A 66 7.57 4.77 -11.92
C GLU A 66 7.84 4.79 -13.43
N SER A 67 7.93 3.62 -14.06
CA SER A 67 8.12 3.50 -15.51
C SER A 67 6.94 4.00 -16.33
N GLY A 68 5.81 4.33 -15.70
CA GLY A 68 4.63 4.85 -16.38
C GLY A 68 3.98 3.84 -17.33
N ARG A 69 4.24 2.54 -17.13
CA ARG A 69 3.64 1.44 -17.93
C ARG A 69 2.14 1.27 -17.71
N VAL A 70 1.56 2.01 -16.77
CA VAL A 70 0.10 2.09 -16.58
C VAL A 70 -0.39 3.34 -17.30
N GLU A 71 -1.15 3.14 -18.38
CA GLU A 71 -1.86 4.22 -19.04
C GLU A 71 -2.83 4.86 -18.05
N LEU A 72 -2.64 6.15 -17.78
CA LEU A 72 -3.60 6.90 -16.99
C LEU A 72 -4.95 6.92 -17.72
N PRO A 73 -6.08 6.71 -17.03
CA PRO A 73 -7.38 6.81 -17.65
C PRO A 73 -7.51 8.15 -18.40
N SER A 74 -7.92 8.09 -19.66
CA SER A 74 -8.26 9.28 -20.46
C SER A 74 -9.51 9.92 -19.85
N TYR A 75 -9.32 10.74 -18.82
CA TYR A 75 -10.34 11.67 -18.36
C TYR A 75 -10.47 12.74 -19.44
N GLU A 76 -11.40 12.51 -20.38
CA GLU A 76 -11.86 13.55 -21.31
C GLU A 76 -12.58 14.63 -20.49
N GLY A 77 -11.80 15.60 -20.02
CA GLY A 77 -12.28 16.72 -19.23
C GLY A 77 -11.12 17.54 -18.69
N GLU A 78 -10.74 18.57 -19.44
CA GLU A 78 -9.86 19.68 -19.02
C GLU A 78 -8.35 19.40 -18.98
N LEU A 79 -7.79 19.22 -20.17
CA LEU A 79 -6.37 19.43 -20.44
C LEU A 79 -6.08 20.94 -20.51
N GLU A 80 -6.22 21.66 -19.40
CA GLU A 80 -5.56 22.95 -19.20
C GLU A 80 -5.03 23.03 -17.76
N SER A 81 -3.76 22.67 -17.63
CA SER A 81 -2.86 23.08 -16.54
C SER A 81 -3.32 22.83 -15.10
N ALA A 82 -2.97 21.67 -14.55
CA ALA A 82 -2.81 21.52 -13.10
C ALA A 82 -1.35 21.22 -12.76
N SER A 83 -0.55 22.28 -12.83
CA SER A 83 0.56 22.49 -11.89
C SER A 83 0.04 22.22 -10.48
N TRP A 84 0.59 21.23 -9.81
CA TRP A 84 0.50 21.11 -8.35
C TRP A 84 0.93 22.46 -7.75
N VAL A 85 0.05 23.24 -7.09
CA VAL A 85 0.19 23.95 -5.78
C VAL A 85 -1.02 24.92 -5.57
N ASN A 86 -1.73 24.77 -4.42
CA ASN A 86 -2.59 25.72 -3.66
C ASN A 86 -3.76 26.43 -4.39
N GLU A 87 -4.81 27.01 -3.80
CA GLU A 87 -5.18 27.45 -2.46
C GLU A 87 -6.73 27.62 -2.48
N SER A 88 -7.40 27.32 -1.36
CA SER A 88 -8.74 27.78 -1.01
C SER A 88 -9.95 27.42 -1.89
N GLY A 89 -10.61 26.33 -1.49
CA GLY A 89 -12.04 26.37 -1.17
C GLY A 89 -13.02 26.11 -2.30
N ARG A 90 -13.57 24.88 -2.31
CA ARG A 90 -15.02 24.56 -2.42
C ARG A 90 -15.19 23.05 -2.45
N SER A 91 -15.44 22.47 -1.29
CA SER A 91 -16.09 21.16 -1.19
C SER A 91 -17.45 21.22 -1.89
N GLN A 92 -17.70 20.37 -2.89
CA GLN A 92 -19.03 20.17 -3.45
C GLN A 92 -19.27 18.66 -3.71
N VAL A 93 -19.90 18.07 -2.69
CA VAL A 93 -20.71 16.85 -2.67
C VAL A 93 -21.40 16.48 -4.00
N TRP A 94 -21.38 15.19 -4.38
CA TRP A 94 -22.28 14.67 -5.41
C TRP A 94 -23.56 14.11 -4.79
N VAL A 95 -24.63 14.89 -4.94
CA VAL A 95 -26.04 14.56 -4.65
C VAL A 95 -26.57 13.59 -5.70
N GLY A 96 -27.24 12.53 -5.24
CA GLY A 96 -27.66 11.40 -6.07
C GLY A 96 -28.80 11.65 -7.06
N SER A 97 -29.01 10.65 -7.94
CA SER A 97 -30.25 10.37 -8.68
C SER A 97 -30.23 8.88 -9.09
N LYS A 98 -30.85 7.99 -8.31
CA LYS A 98 -32.25 7.50 -8.39
C LYS A 98 -32.42 6.28 -9.31
N GLY A 99 -32.41 5.09 -8.68
CA GLY A 99 -32.98 3.83 -9.16
C GLY A 99 -33.48 2.99 -7.97
N LYS A 100 -34.81 2.78 -7.90
CA LYS A 100 -35.61 1.93 -6.97
C LYS A 100 -35.14 0.46 -7.00
N GLU A 101 -35.26 -0.44 -6.00
CA GLU A 101 -35.98 -0.51 -4.71
C GLU A 101 -35.58 -1.82 -3.93
N ARG A 102 -35.77 -1.80 -2.59
CA ARG A 102 -35.93 -2.91 -1.60
C ARG A 102 -34.71 -3.61 -0.93
N GLU A 103 -34.26 -2.98 0.17
CA GLU A 103 -34.34 -3.45 1.58
C GLU A 103 -33.76 -4.84 1.97
N LYS A 104 -32.54 -4.81 2.54
CA LYS A 104 -32.23 -5.38 3.86
C LYS A 104 -31.07 -4.58 4.46
N GLU A 105 -31.44 -3.75 5.44
CA GLU A 105 -30.59 -2.86 6.20
C GLU A 105 -29.56 -3.68 7.02
N SER A 106 -28.36 -3.83 6.48
CA SER A 106 -27.19 -3.91 7.35
C SER A 106 -26.83 -2.48 7.67
N GLU A 107 -27.15 -2.02 8.88
CA GLU A 107 -26.70 -0.75 9.41
C GLU A 107 -25.18 -0.68 9.21
N ARG A 108 -24.75 0.02 8.15
CA ARG A 108 -23.35 0.28 7.91
C ARG A 108 -22.92 1.11 9.10
N ARG A 109 -22.14 0.52 10.01
CA ARG A 109 -21.56 1.22 11.15
C ARG A 109 -20.89 2.49 10.61
N LYS A 110 -21.50 3.65 10.90
CA LYS A 110 -20.90 4.95 10.64
C LYS A 110 -19.57 4.94 11.37
N GLY A 111 -18.47 5.05 10.62
CA GLY A 111 -17.14 5.13 11.21
C GLY A 111 -17.10 6.29 12.20
N VAL A 112 -16.56 6.03 13.38
CA VAL A 112 -16.30 7.08 14.36
C VAL A 112 -15.16 7.93 13.79
N PRO A 113 -15.35 9.24 13.53
CA PRO A 113 -14.26 10.10 13.11
C PRO A 113 -13.21 10.15 14.22
N TRP A 114 -11.94 10.14 13.83
CA TRP A 114 -10.80 10.25 14.74
C TRP A 114 -10.97 11.43 15.70
N THR A 115 -10.75 11.19 16.99
CA THR A 115 -10.77 12.21 18.05
C THR A 115 -9.35 12.56 18.45
N GLU A 116 -9.10 13.85 18.66
CA GLU A 116 -7.80 14.43 19.01
C GLU A 116 -7.26 13.98 20.38
N GLU A 117 -8.10 13.34 21.21
CA GLU A 117 -7.78 12.89 22.57
C GLU A 117 -6.94 11.60 22.63
N GLU A 118 -6.54 11.02 21.49
CA GLU A 118 -5.67 9.83 21.43
C GLU A 118 -4.15 10.14 21.35
N HIS A 119 -3.72 11.39 21.54
CA HIS A 119 -2.29 11.79 21.53
C HIS A 119 -1.83 12.44 22.84
#